data_AF-A0A0C9TAH7-F1
#
_entry.id   AF-A0A0C9TAH7-F1
#
_cell.length_a   1.000
_cell.length_b   1.000
_cell.length_c   1.000
_cell.angle_alpha   90.00
_cell.angle_beta   90.00
_cell.angle_gamma   90.00
#
_symmetry.space_group_name_H-M   'P 1'
#
loop_
_entity.id
_entity.type
_entity.pdbx_description
1 polymer ?
#
loop_
_entity_poly.entity_id
_entity_poly.type
_entity_poly.pdbx_seq_one_letter_code
_entity_poly.pdbx_strand_id
1 'polypeptide(L)'
;LHGMRSVTKASIAYVATQTRFTLTLAQVFSCTDLVTDSEHFYTSILELLDDPEEKEVDQLLIWWNRQVFPLYTELKCIPAKDSALARIRQKCAEHKERTANAPADSM
;
A
#
# COMPACT_ATOMS: atom_id res chain seq x y z
N LEU A 1 -7.88 1.77 13.67
CA LEU A 1 -7.06 2.01 12.45
C LEU A 1 -6.21 3.28 12.62
N HIS A 2 -5.29 3.30 13.58
CA HIS A 2 -4.40 4.46 13.77
C HIS A 2 -3.05 4.18 13.12
N GLY A 3 -2.55 5.10 12.29
CA GLY A 3 -1.23 4.99 11.65
C GLY A 3 -1.14 4.13 10.38
N MET A 4 -2.26 3.59 9.89
CA MET A 4 -2.28 2.87 8.61
C MET A 4 -2.06 3.85 7.45
N ARG A 5 -1.13 3.50 6.55
CA ARG A 5 -0.80 4.27 5.32
C ARG A 5 -1.15 3.52 4.03
N SER A 6 -1.61 2.28 4.17
CA SER A 6 -2.04 1.45 3.07
C SER A 6 -3.06 0.41 3.53
N VAL A 7 -3.93 -0.01 2.61
CA VAL A 7 -4.82 -1.15 2.77
C VAL A 7 -3.98 -2.44 2.71
N THR A 8 -4.28 -3.38 3.60
CA THR A 8 -3.69 -4.72 3.66
C THR A 8 -4.74 -5.78 3.32
N LYS A 9 -4.30 -6.98 2.92
CA LYS A 9 -5.20 -8.12 2.69
C LYS A 9 -6.08 -8.42 3.90
N ALA A 10 -5.47 -8.42 5.10
CA ALA A 10 -6.18 -8.56 6.37
C ALA A 10 -7.28 -7.50 6.57
N SER A 11 -7.03 -6.24 6.20
CA SER A 11 -8.07 -5.20 6.30
C SER A 11 -9.23 -5.41 5.32
N ILE A 12 -8.97 -5.96 4.12
CA ILE A 12 -10.02 -6.32 3.16
C ILE A 12 -10.85 -7.50 3.69
N ALA A 13 -10.18 -8.56 4.18
CA ALA A 13 -10.85 -9.72 4.78
C ALA A 13 -11.73 -9.32 5.98
N TYR A 14 -11.25 -8.37 6.80
CA TYR A 14 -12.02 -7.83 7.91
C TYR A 14 -13.29 -7.09 7.43
N VAL A 15 -13.18 -6.21 6.44
CA VAL A 15 -14.33 -5.49 5.87
C VAL A 15 -15.34 -6.46 5.24
N ALA A 16 -14.90 -7.49 4.54
CA ALA A 16 -15.76 -8.54 3.99
C ALA A 16 -16.54 -9.27 5.10
N THR A 17 -15.85 -9.60 6.20
CA THR A 17 -16.45 -10.25 7.37
C THR A 17 -17.50 -9.36 8.04
N GLN A 18 -17.17 -8.08 8.23
CA GLN A 18 -18.12 -7.09 8.77
C GLN A 18 -19.34 -6.91 7.87
N THR A 19 -19.15 -6.88 6.55
CA THR A 19 -20.23 -6.75 5.56
C THR A 19 -21.15 -7.97 5.59
N ARG A 20 -20.58 -9.18 5.69
CA ARG A 20 -21.38 -10.40 5.84
C ARG A 20 -22.20 -10.38 7.12
N PHE A 21 -21.61 -9.93 8.23
CA PHE A 21 -22.31 -9.80 9.50
C PHE A 21 -23.46 -8.79 9.42
N THR A 22 -23.26 -7.59 8.86
CA THR A 22 -24.34 -6.60 8.72
C THR A 22 -25.46 -7.03 7.79
N LEU A 23 -25.17 -7.91 6.82
CA LEU A 23 -26.19 -8.50 5.96
C LEU A 23 -26.92 -9.69 6.61
N THR A 24 -26.41 -10.21 7.73
CA THR A 24 -27.06 -11.27 8.50
C THR A 24 -28.02 -10.62 9.51
N LEU A 25 -29.21 -11.21 9.75
CA LEU A 25 -30.13 -10.76 10.81
C LEU A 25 -29.59 -11.01 12.24
N ALA A 26 -28.32 -11.38 12.36
CA ALA A 26 -27.64 -11.65 13.62
C ALA A 26 -27.41 -10.33 14.37
N GLN A 27 -27.91 -10.26 15.62
CA GLN A 27 -27.81 -9.05 16.43
C GLN A 27 -26.50 -8.95 17.22
N VAL A 28 -25.74 -10.04 17.34
CA VAL A 28 -24.55 -10.11 18.20
C VAL A 28 -23.46 -10.93 17.51
N PHE A 29 -22.23 -10.42 17.51
CA PHE A 29 -21.04 -11.21 17.20
C PHE A 29 -20.83 -12.23 18.31
N SER A 30 -21.02 -13.52 18.02
CA SER A 30 -20.78 -14.59 18.98
C SER A 30 -19.77 -15.58 18.42
N CYS A 31 -18.75 -15.90 19.23
CA CYS A 31 -17.74 -16.92 18.92
C CYS A 31 -18.33 -18.34 18.82
N THR A 32 -19.49 -18.57 19.44
CA THR A 32 -20.20 -19.86 19.40
C THR A 32 -21.26 -19.97 18.30
N ASP A 33 -21.45 -18.91 17.51
CA ASP A 33 -22.49 -18.89 16.48
C ASP A 33 -22.02 -19.60 15.19
N LEU A 34 -22.25 -20.91 15.15
CA LEU A 34 -22.09 -21.78 13.96
C LEU A 34 -22.89 -21.30 12.75
N VAL A 35 -23.86 -20.39 12.92
CA VAL A 35 -24.63 -19.80 11.82
C VAL A 35 -23.76 -18.81 11.02
N THR A 36 -22.81 -18.14 11.68
CA THR A 36 -22.06 -17.04 11.07
C THR A 36 -20.57 -17.34 10.93
N ASP A 37 -20.01 -18.42 11.49
CA ASP A 37 -18.61 -18.88 11.37
C ASP A 37 -17.62 -17.84 10.81
N SER A 38 -17.54 -16.72 11.52
CA SER A 38 -16.93 -15.49 10.97
C SER A 38 -15.41 -15.60 10.96
N GLU A 39 -14.87 -16.41 11.87
CA GLU A 39 -13.44 -16.73 11.93
C GLU A 39 -13.01 -17.57 10.73
N HIS A 40 -13.75 -18.64 10.41
CA HIS A 40 -13.46 -19.43 9.23
C HIS A 40 -13.63 -18.60 7.96
N PHE A 41 -14.70 -17.81 7.86
CA PHE A 41 -14.91 -16.94 6.70
C PHE A 41 -13.77 -15.93 6.52
N TYR A 42 -13.33 -15.26 7.60
CA TYR A 42 -12.20 -14.35 7.56
C TYR A 42 -10.92 -15.07 7.10
N THR A 43 -10.64 -16.24 7.67
CA THR A 43 -9.44 -17.04 7.36
C THR A 43 -9.45 -17.49 5.91
N SER A 44 -10.57 -18.01 5.40
CA SER A 44 -10.69 -18.42 4.00
C SER A 44 -10.50 -17.26 3.02
N ILE A 45 -11.02 -16.06 3.33
CA ILE A 45 -10.77 -14.88 2.49
C ILE A 45 -9.30 -14.47 2.55
N LEU A 46 -8.67 -14.55 3.73
CA LEU A 46 -7.26 -14.21 3.86
C LEU A 46 -6.37 -15.19 3.07
N GLU A 47 -6.64 -16.49 3.16
CA GLU A 47 -5.96 -17.53 2.37
C GLU A 47 -6.12 -17.28 0.87
N LEU A 48 -7.33 -16.97 0.41
CA LEU A 48 -7.58 -16.62 -1.00
C LEU A 48 -6.77 -15.40 -1.45
N LEU A 49 -6.68 -14.37 -0.60
CA LEU A 49 -5.89 -13.17 -0.92
C LEU A 49 -4.38 -13.43 -0.85
N ASP A 50 -3.93 -14.45 -0.12
CA ASP A 50 -2.52 -14.84 -0.01
C ASP A 50 -2.07 -15.86 -1.05
N ASP A 51 -3.01 -16.42 -1.84
CA ASP A 51 -2.70 -17.33 -2.93
C ASP A 51 -1.84 -16.63 -4.01
N PRO A 52 -0.63 -17.15 -4.30
CA PRO A 52 0.24 -16.60 -5.34
C PRO A 52 -0.30 -16.78 -6.77
N GLU A 53 -1.27 -17.67 -7.00
CA GLU A 53 -1.94 -17.85 -8.29
C GLU A 53 -2.91 -16.69 -8.60
N GLU A 54 -3.42 -16.02 -7.56
CA GLU A 54 -4.38 -14.92 -7.65
C GLU A 54 -3.70 -13.57 -7.96
N LYS A 55 -3.26 -13.41 -9.21
CA LYS A 55 -2.53 -12.21 -9.70
C LYS A 55 -3.33 -10.91 -9.63
N GLU A 56 -4.64 -10.99 -9.49
CA GLU A 56 -5.53 -9.82 -9.43
C GLU A 56 -5.50 -9.13 -8.05
N VAL A 57 -5.01 -9.82 -7.01
CA VAL A 57 -4.96 -9.28 -5.64
C VAL A 57 -4.09 -8.03 -5.56
N ASP A 58 -2.98 -7.98 -6.30
CA ASP A 58 -2.12 -6.79 -6.34
C ASP A 58 -2.84 -5.58 -6.95
N GLN A 59 -3.61 -5.80 -8.01
CA GLN A 59 -4.41 -4.75 -8.64
C GLN A 59 -5.53 -4.28 -7.72
N LEU A 60 -6.17 -5.22 -7.02
CA LEU A 60 -7.19 -4.94 -5.99
C LEU A 60 -6.60 -4.07 -4.87
N LEU A 61 -5.42 -4.42 -4.35
CA LEU A 61 -4.74 -3.63 -3.32
C LEU A 61 -4.38 -2.24 -3.84
N ILE A 62 -3.88 -2.11 -5.06
CA ILE A 62 -3.58 -0.79 -5.66
C ILE A 62 -4.86 0.05 -5.77
N TRP A 63 -5.95 -0.55 -6.23
CA TRP A 63 -7.23 0.14 -6.37
C TRP A 63 -7.74 0.63 -5.00
N TRP A 64 -7.76 -0.23 -3.99
CA TRP A 64 -8.18 0.14 -2.62
C TRP A 64 -7.29 1.23 -2.02
N ASN A 65 -5.99 1.15 -2.23
CA ASN A 65 -5.05 2.18 -1.76
C ASN A 65 -5.32 3.55 -2.40
N ARG A 66 -5.70 3.60 -3.68
CA ARG A 66 -6.11 4.85 -4.34
C ARG A 66 -7.37 5.45 -3.72
N GLN A 67 -8.33 4.61 -3.32
CA GLN A 67 -9.60 5.08 -2.75
C GLN A 67 -9.46 5.52 -1.29
N VAL A 68 -8.80 4.72 -0.45
CA VAL A 68 -8.73 4.94 1.00
C VAL A 68 -7.55 5.83 1.40
N PHE A 69 -6.44 5.75 0.66
CA PHE A 69 -5.19 6.45 0.95
C PHE A 69 -4.65 7.22 -0.29
N PRO A 70 -5.43 8.15 -0.86
CA PRO A 70 -5.06 8.85 -2.09
C PRO A 70 -3.71 9.58 -1.97
N LEU A 71 -3.48 10.29 -0.86
CA LEU A 71 -2.26 11.04 -0.57
C LEU A 71 -0.98 10.17 -0.51
N TYR A 72 -1.12 8.90 -0.13
CA TYR A 72 0.02 7.96 -0.08
C TYR A 72 0.26 7.24 -1.41
N THR A 73 -0.71 7.27 -2.32
CA THR A 73 -0.61 6.62 -3.62
C THR A 73 0.02 7.54 -4.67
N GLU A 74 -0.24 8.85 -4.62
CA GLU A 74 0.36 9.83 -5.53
C GLU A 74 1.89 9.92 -5.38
N LEU A 75 2.40 9.81 -4.15
CA LEU A 75 3.85 9.82 -3.87
C LEU A 75 4.61 8.66 -4.52
N LYS A 76 3.95 7.52 -4.80
CA LYS A 76 4.56 6.37 -5.48
C LYS A 76 4.53 6.49 -7.01
N CYS A 77 3.63 7.29 -7.57
CA CYS A 77 3.32 7.29 -9.00
C CYS A 77 3.99 8.43 -9.80
N ILE A 78 4.85 9.24 -9.17
CA ILE A 78 5.65 10.23 -9.89
C ILE A 78 7.05 9.62 -10.13
N PRO A 79 7.31 8.95 -11.28
CA PRO A 79 8.66 8.77 -11.78
C PRO A 79 9.16 10.16 -12.15
N ALA A 80 9.80 10.76 -11.16
CA ALA A 80 10.32 12.09 -11.08
C ALA A 80 11.52 12.32 -12.02
N LYS A 81 11.39 11.95 -13.31
CA LYS A 81 12.39 12.21 -14.35
C LYS A 81 12.72 13.71 -14.42
N ASP A 82 11.73 14.57 -14.16
CA ASP A 82 11.87 16.03 -14.16
C ASP A 82 11.61 16.69 -12.79
N SER A 83 11.59 15.93 -11.70
CA SER A 83 11.39 16.54 -10.39
C SER A 83 12.49 17.54 -10.08
N ALA A 84 12.16 18.58 -9.31
CA ALA A 84 13.14 19.52 -8.78
C ALA A 84 14.30 18.79 -8.08
N LEU A 85 14.01 17.68 -7.38
CA LEU A 85 15.02 16.86 -6.71
C LEU A 85 15.99 16.18 -7.69
N ALA A 86 15.50 15.65 -8.80
CA ALA A 86 16.35 15.06 -9.84
C ALA A 86 17.28 16.10 -10.45
N ARG A 87 16.77 17.31 -10.73
CA ARG A 87 17.56 18.44 -11.25
C ARG A 87 18.59 18.95 -10.25
N ILE A 88 18.26 19.00 -8.96
CA ILE A 88 19.20 19.38 -7.89
C ILE A 88 20.34 18.36 -7.81
N ARG A 89 20.04 17.06 -7.82
CA ARG A 89 21.06 16.00 -7.78
C ARG A 89 22.00 16.04 -8.98
N GLN A 90 21.45 16.25 -10.18
CA GLN A 90 22.24 16.43 -11.40
C GLN A 90 23.21 17.62 -11.27
N LYS A 91 22.70 18.78 -10.80
CA LYS A 91 23.55 19.97 -10.59
C LYS A 91 24.64 19.76 -9.54
N CYS A 92 24.35 19.05 -8.45
CA CYS A 92 25.36 18.73 -7.43
C CYS A 92 26.45 17.79 -7.97
N ALA A 93 26.11 16.83 -8.84
CA ALA A 93 27.09 15.96 -9.48
C ALA A 93 28.00 16.75 -10.43
N GLU A 94 27.42 17.60 -11.30
CA GLU A 94 28.17 18.49 -12.21
C GLU A 94 29.16 19.40 -11.45
N HIS A 95 28.73 19.96 -10.31
CA HIS A 95 29.58 20.84 -9.52
C HIS A 95 30.71 20.07 -8.83
N LYS A 96 30.43 18.85 -8.33
CA LYS A 96 31.44 17.98 -7.70
C LYS A 96 32.52 17.58 -8.69
N GLU A 97 32.14 17.21 -9.91
CA GLU A 97 33.08 16.88 -11.00
C GLU A 97 33.93 18.09 -11.40
N ARG A 98 33.33 19.30 -11.46
CA ARG A 98 34.05 20.53 -11.79
C ARG A 98 35.07 20.93 -10.71
N THR A 99 34.77 20.71 -9.44
CA THR A 99 35.73 20.93 -8.34
C THR A 99 36.82 19.86 -8.28
N ALA A 100 36.56 18.63 -8.74
CA ALA A 100 37.55 17.56 -8.78
C ALA A 100 38.51 17.66 -9.99
N ASN A 101 38.06 18.23 -11.11
CA ASN A 101 38.87 18.48 -12.31
C ASN A 101 39.52 19.87 -12.34
N ALA A 102 39.40 20.69 -11.29
CA ALA A 102 40.12 21.96 -11.20
C ALA A 102 41.60 21.67 -10.92
N PRO A 103 42.53 22.03 -11.82
CA PRO A 103 43.95 21.80 -11.58
C PRO A 103 44.39 22.68 -10.41
N ALA A 104 45.03 22.07 -9.42
CA ALA A 104 45.79 22.75 -8.39
C ALA A 104 47.03 23.36 -9.05
N ASP A 105 46.84 24.45 -9.79
CA ASP A 105 47.94 25.22 -10.35
C ASP A 105 47.60 26.71 -10.19
N SER A 106 48.09 27.26 -9.06
CA SER A 106 48.39 28.67 -8.77
C SER A 106 48.14 28.96 -7.28
N MET A 107 49.09 28.58 -6.42
CA MET A 107 49.90 29.52 -5.61
C MET A 107 51.01 28.78 -4.85
#